data_AF-A0A8H3GLN9-F1
#
_entry.id   AF-A0A8H3GLN9-F1
#
_cell.length_a   1.000
_cell.length_b   1.000
_cell.length_c   1.000
_cell.angle_alpha   90.00
_cell.angle_beta   90.00
_cell.angle_gamma   90.00
#
_symmetry.space_group_name_H-M   'P 1'
#
loop_
_entity.id
_entity.type
_entity.pdbx_description
1 polymer ?
#
loop_
_entity_poly.entity_id
_entity_poly.type
_entity_poly.pdbx_seq_one_letter_code
_entity_poly.pdbx_strand_id
1 'polypeptide(L)'
;MIKNSALMNWPSFIPFIDYNDIWRHYRRIMNNWLNVRAVAQFSDLQEQQAHLFLQRLLNATNYPQPFKYVKDEIVFLAGSLALRLAYGYTPQDPQDPFFKEAKLTFHNIASAGTQNSEFPCELISSNGTYPRLVSWD
;
A
#
# COMPACT_ATOMS: atom_id res chain seq x y z
N MET A 1 -5.13 13.93 -13.25
CA MET A 1 -6.27 14.34 -12.40
C MET A 1 -5.88 14.47 -10.91
N ILE A 2 -5.05 13.58 -10.35
CA ILE A 2 -4.69 13.59 -8.91
C ILE A 2 -3.79 14.77 -8.48
N LYS A 3 -3.03 15.38 -9.38
CA LYS A 3 -2.17 16.57 -9.12
C LYS A 3 -2.95 17.91 -9.09
N ASN A 4 -4.27 17.92 -8.92
CA ASN A 4 -5.01 19.18 -8.83
C ASN A 4 -5.00 19.70 -7.37
N SER A 5 -4.48 20.91 -7.15
CA SER A 5 -4.36 21.55 -5.82
C SER A 5 -5.71 21.80 -5.13
N ALA A 6 -6.81 21.84 -5.89
CA ALA A 6 -8.16 21.97 -5.35
C ALA A 6 -8.66 20.71 -4.61
N LEU A 7 -7.98 19.56 -4.80
CA LEU A 7 -8.21 18.34 -4.04
C LEU A 7 -7.09 18.20 -3.01
N MET A 8 -7.39 18.38 -1.72
CA MET A 8 -6.55 18.02 -0.55
C MET A 8 -5.08 18.49 -0.56
N ASN A 9 -4.68 19.42 -1.43
CA ASN A 9 -3.30 19.77 -1.72
C ASN A 9 -2.39 18.56 -2.08
N TRP A 10 -2.94 17.58 -2.82
CA TRP A 10 -2.23 16.38 -3.30
C TRP A 10 -0.91 16.62 -4.07
N PRO A 11 -0.67 17.75 -4.77
CA PRO A 11 0.62 18.01 -5.43
C PRO A 11 1.82 18.03 -4.48
N SER A 12 1.58 18.28 -3.18
CA SER A 12 2.62 18.25 -2.14
C SER A 12 2.81 16.86 -1.52
N PHE A 13 2.04 15.86 -1.96
CA PHE A 13 2.16 14.48 -1.49
C PHE A 13 3.38 13.83 -2.15
N ILE A 14 4.25 13.22 -1.33
CA ILE A 14 5.58 12.75 -1.73
C ILE A 14 5.59 11.87 -2.99
N PRO A 15 4.68 10.88 -3.15
CA PRO A 15 4.56 10.10 -4.38
C PRO A 15 4.23 10.87 -5.67
N PHE A 16 3.65 12.08 -5.56
CA PHE A 16 3.22 12.87 -6.72
C PHE A 16 4.10 14.09 -7.01
N ILE A 17 5.09 14.38 -6.14
CA ILE A 17 6.05 15.46 -6.35
C ILE A 17 7.10 15.01 -7.39
N ASP A 18 7.31 15.83 -8.42
CA ASP A 18 8.38 15.62 -9.40
C ASP A 18 9.75 15.80 -8.74
N TYR A 19 10.80 15.18 -9.30
CA TYR A 19 12.12 15.22 -8.68
C TYR A 19 12.66 16.66 -8.55
N ASN A 20 12.69 17.19 -7.33
CA ASN A 20 13.11 18.55 -7.00
C ASN A 20 13.68 18.64 -5.57
N ASP A 21 13.99 19.85 -5.10
CA ASP A 21 14.51 20.08 -3.74
C ASP A 21 13.56 19.64 -2.63
N ILE A 22 12.25 19.80 -2.85
CA ILE A 22 11.22 19.38 -1.91
C ILE A 22 11.20 17.86 -1.79
N TRP A 23 11.26 17.14 -2.91
CA TRP A 23 11.35 15.68 -2.93
C TRP A 23 12.61 15.19 -2.21
N ARG A 24 13.77 15.81 -2.50
CA ARG A 24 15.05 15.48 -1.83
C ARG A 24 14.97 15.73 -0.32
N HIS A 25 14.31 16.81 0.10
CA HIS A 25 14.10 17.12 1.51
C HIS A 25 13.24 16.08 2.21
N TYR A 26 12.07 15.75 1.64
CA TYR A 26 11.20 14.70 2.18
C TYR A 26 11.87 13.33 2.22
N ARG A 27 12.63 12.95 1.19
CA ARG A 27 13.38 11.69 1.17
C ARG A 27 14.42 11.63 2.29
N ARG A 28 15.12 12.74 2.60
CA ARG A 28 16.06 12.80 3.73
C ARG A 28 15.35 12.60 5.06
N ILE A 29 14.19 13.25 5.26
CA ILE A 29 13.37 13.06 6.45
C ILE A 29 12.95 11.59 6.57
N MET A 30 12.37 11.01 5.52
CA MET A 30 11.94 9.61 5.51
C MET A 30 13.08 8.63 5.80
N ASN A 31 14.29 8.89 5.29
CA ASN A 31 15.45 8.05 5.54
C ASN A 31 15.83 7.97 7.03
N ASN A 32 15.48 8.97 7.85
CA ASN A 32 15.68 8.88 9.30
C ASN A 32 14.79 7.82 9.95
N TRP A 33 13.60 7.61 9.40
CA TRP A 33 12.59 6.66 9.92
C TRP A 33 12.63 5.30 9.22
N LEU A 34 13.09 5.25 7.97
CA LEU A 34 13.09 4.07 7.11
C LEU A 34 14.49 3.53 6.80
N ASN A 35 15.52 3.95 7.54
CA ASN A 35 16.85 3.32 7.43
C ASN A 35 16.86 1.94 8.09
N VAL A 36 17.84 1.12 7.71
CA VAL A 36 18.01 -0.27 8.18
C VAL A 36 18.02 -0.37 9.72
N ARG A 37 18.57 0.61 10.43
CA ARG A 37 18.64 0.61 11.90
C ARG A 37 17.32 0.99 12.55
N ALA A 38 16.60 1.95 11.97
CA ALA A 38 15.29 2.40 12.43
C ALA A 38 14.23 1.33 12.15
N VAL A 39 14.31 0.64 11.01
CA VAL A 39 13.39 -0.44 10.66
C VAL A 39 13.44 -1.59 11.68
N ALA A 40 14.62 -1.88 12.24
CA ALA A 40 14.77 -2.89 13.29
C ALA A 40 13.96 -2.55 14.55
N GLN A 41 13.67 -1.28 14.84
CA GLN A 41 12.84 -0.88 15.98
C GLN A 41 11.36 -1.25 15.78
N PHE A 42 10.95 -1.57 14.56
CA PHE A 42 9.58 -1.97 14.24
C PHE A 42 9.38 -3.49 14.22
N SER A 43 10.42 -4.30 14.49
CA SER A 43 10.32 -5.77 14.48
C SER A 43 9.24 -6.27 15.43
N ASP A 44 9.24 -5.78 16.67
CA ASP A 44 8.33 -6.25 17.71
C ASP A 44 6.89 -5.88 17.36
N LEU A 45 6.71 -4.72 16.72
CA LEU A 45 5.41 -4.25 16.26
C LEU A 45 4.89 -5.09 15.09
N GLN A 46 5.76 -5.47 14.16
CA GLN A 46 5.43 -6.37 13.06
C GLN A 46 5.08 -7.78 13.55
N GLU A 47 5.84 -8.30 14.52
CA GLU A 47 5.59 -9.61 15.13
C GLU A 47 4.24 -9.65 15.86
N GLN A 48 3.94 -8.63 16.66
CA GLN A 48 2.64 -8.49 17.31
C GLN A 48 1.49 -8.50 16.30
N GLN A 49 1.64 -7.77 15.19
CA GLN A 49 0.61 -7.75 14.16
C GLN A 49 0.52 -9.07 13.39
N ALA A 50 1.64 -9.74 13.14
CA ALA A 50 1.66 -11.05 12.52
C ALA A 50 0.94 -12.09 13.39
N HIS A 51 1.12 -12.06 14.71
CA HIS A 51 0.39 -12.94 15.63
C HIS A 51 -1.11 -12.72 15.59
N LEU A 52 -1.57 -11.47 15.67
CA LEU A 52 -3.00 -11.13 15.57
C LEU A 52 -3.60 -11.56 14.23
N PHE A 53 -2.85 -11.38 13.14
CA PHE A 53 -3.26 -11.81 11.82
C PHE A 53 -3.39 -13.32 11.70
N LEU A 54 -2.40 -14.09 12.18
CA LEU A 54 -2.47 -15.55 12.19
C LEU A 54 -3.66 -16.06 12.99
N GLN A 55 -3.95 -15.45 14.16
CA GLN A 55 -5.14 -15.78 14.95
C GLN A 55 -6.45 -15.57 14.17
N ARG A 56 -6.54 -14.48 13.40
CA ARG A 56 -7.72 -14.19 12.57
C ARG A 56 -7.83 -15.13 11.37
N LEU A 57 -6.70 -15.50 10.76
CA LEU A 57 -6.65 -16.47 9.67
C LEU A 57 -7.13 -17.87 10.07
N LEU A 58 -6.97 -18.28 11.34
CA LEU A 58 -7.53 -19.56 11.82
C LEU A 58 -9.05 -19.63 11.65
N ASN A 59 -9.74 -18.48 11.64
CA ASN A 59 -11.18 -18.42 11.42
C ASN A 59 -11.57 -18.37 9.94
N ALA A 60 -10.61 -18.31 9.01
CA ALA A 60 -10.87 -18.12 7.58
C ALA A 60 -11.71 -19.25 6.96
N THR A 61 -11.54 -20.49 7.44
CA THR A 61 -12.29 -21.66 6.95
C THR A 61 -13.77 -21.62 7.27
N ASN A 62 -14.18 -20.80 8.23
CA ASN A 62 -15.59 -20.64 8.63
C ASN A 62 -16.35 -19.71 7.68
N TYR A 63 -15.67 -19.03 6.75
CA TYR A 63 -16.30 -18.08 5.84
C TYR A 63 -16.68 -18.73 4.50
N PRO A 64 -17.79 -18.31 3.87
CA PRO A 64 -18.22 -18.83 2.57
C PRO A 64 -17.23 -18.58 1.43
N GLN A 65 -16.36 -17.56 1.57
CA GLN A 65 -15.35 -17.18 0.58
C GLN A 65 -13.99 -16.99 1.27
N PRO A 66 -13.27 -18.07 1.59
CA PRO A 66 -12.05 -18.02 2.40
C PRO A 66 -10.95 -17.16 1.73
N PHE A 67 -10.75 -17.29 0.42
CA PHE A 67 -9.75 -16.49 -0.30
C PHE A 67 -10.01 -14.98 -0.24
N LYS A 68 -11.28 -14.56 -0.35
CA LYS A 68 -11.67 -13.15 -0.24
C LYS A 68 -11.40 -12.64 1.18
N TYR A 69 -11.78 -13.44 2.18
CA TYR A 69 -11.53 -13.12 3.59
C TYR A 69 -10.03 -12.94 3.87
N VAL A 70 -9.18 -13.88 3.44
CA VAL A 70 -7.72 -13.78 3.61
C VAL A 70 -7.16 -12.52 2.93
N LYS A 71 -7.62 -12.21 1.71
CA LYS A 71 -7.20 -11.00 0.99
C LYS A 71 -7.56 -9.74 1.78
N ASP A 72 -8.80 -9.64 2.27
CA ASP A 72 -9.24 -8.48 3.04
C ASP A 72 -8.47 -8.35 4.37
N GLU A 73 -8.14 -9.48 5.00
CA GLU A 73 -7.37 -9.51 6.25
C GLU A 73 -5.90 -9.09 6.03
N ILE A 74 -5.28 -9.49 4.91
CA ILE A 74 -3.94 -9.02 4.52
C ILE A 74 -3.94 -7.49 4.32
N VAL A 75 -4.95 -6.96 3.63
CA VAL A 75 -5.09 -5.51 3.42
C VAL A 75 -5.30 -4.80 4.76
N PHE A 76 -6.08 -5.38 5.66
CA PHE A 76 -6.26 -4.85 7.01
C PHE A 76 -4.98 -4.85 7.84
N LEU A 77 -4.21 -5.94 7.83
CA LEU A 77 -2.90 -5.99 8.50
C LEU A 77 -1.96 -4.93 7.94
N ALA A 78 -1.80 -4.86 6.62
CA ALA A 78 -0.87 -3.91 6.00
C ALA A 78 -1.27 -2.45 6.30
N GLY A 79 -2.56 -2.13 6.19
CA GLY A 79 -3.04 -0.78 6.45
C GLY A 79 -3.00 -0.41 7.94
N SER A 80 -3.35 -1.32 8.85
CA SER A 80 -3.27 -1.08 10.30
C SER A 80 -1.82 -0.88 10.75
N LEU A 81 -0.88 -1.67 10.23
CA LEU A 81 0.55 -1.50 10.44
C LEU A 81 1.03 -0.13 9.94
N ALA A 82 0.67 0.25 8.72
CA ALA A 82 1.05 1.53 8.14
C ALA A 82 0.51 2.73 8.95
N LEU A 83 -0.76 2.66 9.39
CA LEU A 83 -1.37 3.71 10.22
C LEU A 83 -0.73 3.81 11.60
N ARG A 84 -0.38 2.67 12.20
CA ARG A 84 0.30 2.65 13.51
C ARG A 84 1.71 3.21 13.40
N LEU A 85 2.43 2.93 12.32
CA LEU A 85 3.78 3.45 12.09
C LEU A 85 3.78 4.95 11.74
N ALA A 86 2.88 5.38 10.85
CA ALA A 86 2.87 6.76 10.37
C ALA A 86 2.21 7.74 11.34
N TYR A 87 1.16 7.31 12.05
CA TYR A 87 0.31 8.18 12.86
C TYR A 87 0.15 7.73 14.31
N GLY A 88 0.71 6.58 14.71
CA GLY A 88 0.44 5.98 16.02
C GLY A 88 -0.99 5.44 16.17
N TYR A 89 -1.76 5.41 15.07
CA TYR A 89 -3.18 5.07 15.09
C TYR A 89 -3.39 3.57 14.86
N THR A 90 -4.15 2.91 15.74
CA THR A 90 -4.45 1.47 15.64
C THR A 90 -5.94 1.26 15.36
N PRO A 91 -6.32 0.94 14.11
CA PRO A 91 -7.71 0.58 13.81
C PRO A 91 -8.04 -0.77 14.47
N GLN A 92 -9.18 -0.83 15.15
CA GLN A 92 -9.61 -2.04 15.87
C GLN A 92 -10.38 -3.01 14.96
N ASP A 93 -11.14 -2.46 14.02
CA ASP A 93 -12.04 -3.20 13.13
C ASP A 93 -11.83 -2.75 11.67
N PRO A 94 -11.88 -3.66 10.68
CA PRO A 94 -11.97 -3.31 9.26
C PRO A 94 -13.08 -2.30 8.91
N GLN A 95 -14.11 -2.19 9.76
CA GLN A 95 -15.23 -1.27 9.62
C GLN A 95 -14.99 0.12 10.21
N ASP A 96 -13.82 0.37 10.80
CA ASP A 96 -13.45 1.68 11.33
C ASP A 96 -13.60 2.78 10.25
N PRO A 97 -14.26 3.91 10.56
CA PRO A 97 -14.51 4.96 9.58
C PRO A 97 -13.23 5.51 8.95
N PHE A 98 -12.17 5.73 9.74
CA PHE A 98 -10.92 6.29 9.25
C PHE A 98 -10.20 5.28 8.35
N PHE A 99 -10.16 4.01 8.75
CA PHE A 99 -9.59 2.94 7.93
C PHE A 99 -10.33 2.75 6.60
N LYS A 100 -11.67 2.80 6.61
CA LYS A 100 -12.51 2.71 5.40
C LYS A 100 -12.22 3.83 4.42
N GLU A 101 -12.21 5.08 4.89
CA GLU A 101 -11.94 6.24 4.04
C GLU A 101 -10.51 6.19 3.49
N ALA A 102 -9.54 5.75 4.29
CA ALA A 102 -8.17 5.51 3.81
C ALA A 102 -8.14 4.44 2.71
N LYS A 103 -8.77 3.27 2.94
CA LYS A 103 -8.85 2.17 1.96
C LYS A 103 -9.50 2.62 0.66
N LEU A 104 -10.60 3.38 0.75
CA LEU A 104 -11.31 3.92 -0.41
C LEU A 104 -10.46 4.94 -1.16
N THR A 105 -9.78 5.84 -0.45
CA THR A 105 -8.88 6.83 -1.05
C THR A 105 -7.73 6.16 -1.80
N PHE A 106 -7.07 5.18 -1.18
CA PHE A 106 -6.01 4.41 -1.85
C PHE A 106 -6.54 3.62 -3.05
N HIS A 107 -7.73 3.03 -2.95
CA HIS A 107 -8.36 2.34 -4.07
C HIS A 107 -8.63 3.29 -5.25
N ASN A 108 -9.17 4.48 -4.97
CA ASN A 108 -9.47 5.49 -5.98
C ASN A 108 -8.19 6.07 -6.61
N ILE A 109 -7.13 6.26 -5.82
CA ILE A 109 -5.82 6.70 -6.31
C ILE A 109 -5.21 5.63 -7.22
N ALA A 110 -5.24 4.37 -6.78
CA ALA A 110 -4.70 3.26 -7.56
C ALA A 110 -5.47 3.10 -8.88
N SER A 111 -6.81 3.10 -8.85
CA SER A 111 -7.63 2.98 -10.05
C SER A 111 -7.39 4.16 -11.01
N ALA A 112 -7.37 5.39 -10.50
CA ALA A 112 -7.09 6.58 -11.30
C ALA A 112 -5.65 6.65 -11.83
N GLY A 113 -4.69 5.99 -11.16
CA GLY A 113 -3.30 5.85 -11.59
C GLY A 113 -3.04 4.70 -12.58
N THR A 114 -3.93 3.69 -12.60
CA THR A 114 -3.93 2.63 -13.61
C THR A 114 -4.72 2.98 -14.86
N GLN A 115 -5.70 3.88 -14.75
CA GLN A 115 -6.57 4.27 -15.87
C GLN A 115 -5.85 5.13 -16.91
N ASN A 116 -4.75 5.76 -16.53
CA ASN A 116 -3.88 6.60 -17.35
C ASN A 116 -2.55 5.92 -17.72
N SER A 117 -2.34 4.68 -17.30
CA SER A 117 -1.21 3.87 -17.74
C SER A 117 -1.71 2.75 -18.65
N GLU A 118 -1.33 2.78 -19.92
CA GLU A 118 -1.29 1.58 -20.76
C GLU A 118 -0.25 0.61 -20.17
N PHE A 119 -0.59 -0.09 -19.09
CA PHE A 119 0.12 -1.29 -18.69
C PHE A 119 -0.66 -2.48 -19.24
N PRO A 120 -0.13 -3.19 -20.25
CA PRO A 120 -0.83 -4.33 -20.86
C PRO A 120 -0.75 -5.53 -19.91
N CYS A 121 -1.59 -5.54 -18.88
CA CYS A 121 -1.84 -6.73 -18.06
C CYS A 121 -2.68 -7.77 -18.82
N GLU A 122 -3.17 -7.47 -20.03
CA GLU A 122 -3.95 -8.39 -20.86
C GLU A 122 -3.11 -9.40 -21.68
N LEU A 123 -1.78 -9.27 -21.75
CA LEU A 123 -0.97 -10.18 -22.58
C LEU A 123 -0.57 -11.49 -21.91
N ILE A 124 -0.89 -11.71 -20.64
CA ILE A 124 -0.50 -12.95 -19.93
C ILE A 124 -1.56 -14.06 -20.04
N SER A 125 -2.80 -13.78 -20.47
CA SER A 125 -3.85 -14.83 -20.48
C SER A 125 -4.16 -15.51 -21.81
N SER A 126 -3.62 -15.06 -22.97
CA SER A 126 -4.12 -15.62 -24.24
C SER A 126 -3.16 -16.22 -25.25
N ASN A 127 -1.83 -16.00 -25.25
CA ASN A 127 -0.98 -16.71 -26.23
C ASN A 127 0.47 -16.87 -25.77
N GLY A 128 0.90 -18.13 -25.60
CA GLY A 128 2.23 -18.54 -25.16
C GLY A 128 3.36 -18.26 -26.15
N THR A 129 3.71 -16.99 -26.33
CA THR A 129 4.90 -16.56 -27.07
C THR A 129 5.64 -15.48 -26.29
N TYR A 130 6.82 -15.84 -25.76
CA TYR A 130 7.73 -14.93 -25.07
C TYR A 130 8.30 -13.87 -26.03
N PRO A 131 8.27 -12.57 -25.71
CA PRO A 131 9.04 -11.59 -26.46
C PRO A 131 10.53 -11.69 -26.10
N ARG A 132 11.35 -11.68 -27.15
CA ARG A 132 12.81 -11.78 -27.15
C ARG A 132 13.42 -10.56 -26.43
N LEU A 133 14.33 -10.81 -25.50
CA LEU A 133 15.10 -9.77 -24.80
C LEU A 133 15.84 -8.87 -25.81
N VAL A 134 15.56 -7.57 -25.77
CA VAL A 134 16.36 -6.56 -26.47
C VAL A 134 17.59 -6.28 -25.61
N SER A 135 18.77 -6.60 -26.15
CA SER A 135 20.07 -6.27 -25.59
C SER A 135 20.29 -4.76 -25.65
N TRP A 136 20.78 -4.20 -24.56
CA TRP A 136 21.27 -2.82 -24.50
C TRP A 136 22.74 -2.81 -24.95
N ASP A 137 23.01 -2.21 -26.10
CA ASP A 137 24.33 -1.64 -26.42
C ASP A 137 24.41 -0.20 -25.88
#